data_AF-A0A7S3KFP4-F1
#
_entry.id   AF-A0A7S3KFP4-F1
#
_cell.length_a   1.000
_cell.length_b   1.000
_cell.length_c   1.000
_cell.angle_alpha   90.00
_cell.angle_beta   90.00
_cell.angle_gamma   90.00
#
_symmetry.space_group_name_H-M   'P 1'
#
loop_
_entity.id
_entity.type
_entity.pdbx_description
1 polymer ?
#
loop_
_entity_poly.entity_id
_entity_poly.type
_entity_poly.pdbx_seq_one_letter_code
_entity_poly.pdbx_strand_id
1 'polypeptide(L)'
;MIVGIVNWAATMVTIPLLGRLGRKVLLLIGHTGMLVSLVALGICAVFNDKMLIILFTVTFIAFFEIGVGSVLFLYAAEIMTEIGISMALVVCWSLTILISLITPRMILCLGQKGLYFMFAGINIVGWLFILFFVKESKGKSKEELKMLYSSEVEYKYEMKEMSDEKHPKDY
;
A
#
# COMPACT_ATOMS: atom_id res chain seq x y z
N MET A 1 -16.98 14.19 -6.84
CA MET A 1 -17.00 13.91 -8.29
C MET A 1 -15.58 13.79 -8.85
N ILE A 2 -14.74 14.82 -8.74
CA ILE A 2 -13.35 14.81 -9.27
C ILE A 2 -12.51 13.65 -8.71
N VAL A 3 -12.51 13.46 -7.39
CA VAL A 3 -11.77 12.37 -6.72
C VAL A 3 -12.13 10.99 -7.28
N GLY A 4 -13.43 10.71 -7.47
CA GLY A 4 -13.88 9.42 -7.98
C GLY A 4 -13.47 9.16 -9.44
N ILE A 5 -13.50 10.20 -10.28
CA ILE A 5 -13.03 10.11 -11.67
C ILE A 5 -11.53 9.84 -11.71
N VAL A 6 -10.76 10.55 -10.89
CA VAL A 6 -9.31 10.38 -10.79
C VAL A 6 -8.97 8.98 -10.31
N ASN A 7 -9.67 8.47 -9.29
CA ASN A 7 -9.45 7.11 -8.80
C ASN A 7 -9.71 6.08 -9.89
N TRP A 8 -10.88 6.15 -10.52
CA TRP A 8 -11.23 5.22 -11.58
C TRP A 8 -10.23 5.27 -12.74
N ALA A 9 -9.82 6.46 -13.18
CA ALA A 9 -8.84 6.63 -14.24
C ALA A 9 -7.45 6.10 -13.84
N ALA A 10 -7.01 6.38 -12.61
CA ALA A 10 -5.76 5.86 -12.07
C ALA A 10 -5.77 4.33 -12.04
N THR A 11 -6.86 3.70 -11.59
CA THR A 11 -7.01 2.23 -11.62
C THR A 11 -6.88 1.66 -13.04
N MET A 12 -7.50 2.30 -14.04
CA MET A 12 -7.38 1.87 -15.44
C MET A 12 -5.93 1.93 -15.94
N VAL A 13 -5.14 2.89 -15.47
CA VAL A 13 -3.71 2.98 -15.77
C VAL A 13 -2.93 1.91 -14.99
N THR A 14 -3.28 1.61 -13.75
CA THR A 14 -2.56 0.63 -12.91
C THR A 14 -2.62 -0.79 -13.48
N ILE A 15 -3.76 -1.20 -14.06
CA ILE A 15 -3.97 -2.55 -14.59
C ILE A 15 -2.87 -2.99 -15.59
N PRO A 16 -2.62 -2.28 -16.70
CA PRO A 16 -1.55 -2.67 -17.63
C PRO A 16 -0.15 -2.51 -17.00
N LEU A 17 0.01 -1.58 -16.06
CA LEU A 17 1.27 -1.32 -15.37
C LEU A 17 1.68 -2.48 -14.45
N LEU A 18 0.71 -3.15 -13.80
CA LEU A 18 0.95 -4.32 -12.94
C LEU A 18 1.68 -5.45 -13.69
N GLY A 19 1.28 -5.71 -14.93
CA GLY A 19 1.92 -6.70 -15.80
C GLY A 19 3.31 -6.28 -16.28
N ARG A 20 3.60 -4.97 -16.36
CA ARG A 20 4.86 -4.45 -16.92
C ARG A 20 5.92 -4.17 -15.85
N LEU A 21 5.58 -3.47 -14.78
CA LEU A 21 6.57 -2.98 -13.80
C LEU A 21 6.73 -3.89 -12.58
N GLY A 22 5.69 -4.66 -12.22
CA GLY A 22 5.69 -5.46 -11.00
C GLY A 22 5.17 -4.69 -9.79
N ARG A 23 4.93 -5.42 -8.70
CA ARG A 23 4.19 -4.89 -7.54
C ARG A 23 5.08 -3.99 -6.70
N LYS A 24 6.33 -4.40 -6.43
CA LYS A 24 7.27 -3.62 -5.62
C LYS A 24 7.56 -2.27 -6.25
N VAL A 25 7.81 -2.27 -7.55
CA VAL A 25 8.11 -1.04 -8.30
C VAL A 25 6.93 -0.08 -8.28
N LEU A 26 5.70 -0.57 -8.47
CA LEU A 26 4.51 0.28 -8.41
C LEU A 26 4.24 0.84 -7.01
N LEU A 27 4.47 0.04 -5.97
CA LEU A 27 4.37 0.53 -4.59
C LEU A 27 5.37 1.64 -4.28
N LEU A 28 6.60 1.53 -4.79
CA LEU A 28 7.62 2.58 -4.68
C LEU A 28 7.26 3.82 -5.49
N ILE A 29 6.80 3.68 -6.74
CA ILE A 29 6.35 4.82 -7.58
C ILE A 29 5.20 5.56 -6.89
N GLY A 30 4.20 4.82 -6.39
CA GLY A 30 3.06 5.40 -5.69
C GLY A 30 3.49 6.17 -4.44
N HIS A 31 4.37 5.60 -3.61
CA HIS A 31 4.89 6.31 -2.44
C HIS A 31 5.73 7.54 -2.82
N THR A 32 6.60 7.45 -3.82
CA THR A 32 7.39 8.59 -4.29
C THR A 32 6.48 9.72 -4.78
N GLY A 33 5.45 9.42 -5.58
CA GLY A 33 4.51 10.41 -6.07
C GLY A 33 3.64 11.03 -4.97
N MET A 34 3.23 10.22 -3.98
CA MET A 34 2.55 10.71 -2.77
C MET A 34 3.46 11.63 -1.95
N LEU A 35 4.73 11.26 -1.76
CA LEU A 35 5.71 12.06 -1.02
C LEU A 35 5.92 13.43 -1.66
N VAL A 36 6.17 13.46 -2.98
CA VAL A 36 6.36 14.72 -3.73
C VAL A 36 5.10 15.60 -3.61
N SER A 37 3.92 14.99 -3.74
CA SER A 37 2.65 15.72 -3.61
C SER A 37 2.42 16.27 -2.20
N LEU A 38 2.76 15.50 -1.15
CA LEU A 38 2.64 15.95 0.25
C LEU A 38 3.60 17.09 0.56
N VAL A 39 4.85 17.03 0.08
CA VAL A 39 5.81 18.13 0.24
C VAL A 39 5.33 19.37 -0.51
N ALA A 40 4.84 19.21 -1.74
CA ALA A 40 4.29 20.32 -2.52
C ALA A 40 3.06 20.95 -1.84
N LEU A 41 2.16 20.13 -1.27
CA LEU A 41 1.01 20.61 -0.49
C LEU A 41 1.46 21.37 0.76
N GLY A 42 2.46 20.88 1.48
CA GLY A 42 3.06 21.56 2.63
C GLY A 42 3.59 22.95 2.27
N ILE A 43 4.23 23.09 1.11
CA ILE A 43 4.74 24.37 0.59
C ILE A 43 3.59 25.28 0.14
N CYS A 44 2.64 24.77 -0.66
CA CYS A 44 1.50 25.56 -1.17
C CYS A 44 0.58 26.06 -0.05
N ALA A 45 0.46 25.30 1.05
CA ALA A 45 -0.29 25.71 2.23
C ALA A 45 0.28 26.97 2.90
N VAL A 46 1.56 27.32 2.66
CA VAL A 46 2.16 28.58 3.14
C VAL A 46 1.66 29.78 2.33
N PHE A 47 1.54 29.61 1.01
CA PHE A 47 1.11 30.67 0.09
C PHE A 47 -0.42 30.76 -0.07
N ASN A 48 -1.15 29.78 0.47
CA ASN A 48 -2.62 29.70 0.46
C ASN A 48 -3.23 29.72 -0.97
N ASP A 49 -2.48 29.17 -1.93
CA ASP A 49 -2.95 29.01 -3.31
C ASP A 49 -3.88 27.80 -3.42
N LYS A 50 -5.19 28.08 -3.47
CA LYS A 50 -6.23 27.06 -3.53
C LYS A 50 -6.15 26.19 -4.78
N MET A 51 -5.72 26.75 -5.92
CA MET A 51 -5.68 26.02 -7.18
C MET A 51 -4.56 24.99 -7.16
N LEU A 52 -3.37 25.37 -6.67
CA LEU A 52 -2.24 24.45 -6.50
C LEU A 52 -2.54 23.38 -5.45
N ILE A 53 -3.21 23.73 -4.34
CA ILE A 53 -3.62 22.75 -3.33
C ILE A 53 -4.54 21.69 -3.95
N ILE A 54 -5.51 22.08 -4.76
CA ILE A 54 -6.41 21.12 -5.44
C ILE A 54 -5.61 20.25 -6.40
N LEU A 55 -4.73 20.85 -7.21
CA LEU A 55 -3.90 20.13 -8.17
C LEU A 55 -3.07 19.04 -7.49
N PHE A 56 -2.28 19.40 -6.46
CA PHE A 56 -1.43 18.44 -5.76
C PHE A 56 -2.23 17.42 -4.93
N THR A 57 -3.43 17.77 -4.46
CA THR A 57 -4.33 16.80 -3.83
C THR A 57 -4.79 15.75 -4.85
N VAL A 58 -5.16 16.16 -6.06
CA VAL A 58 -5.53 15.24 -7.15
C VAL A 58 -4.34 14.38 -7.57
N THR A 59 -3.15 14.97 -7.68
CA THR A 59 -1.92 14.21 -7.98
C THR A 59 -1.61 13.19 -6.89
N PHE A 60 -1.72 13.58 -5.61
CA PHE A 60 -1.55 12.66 -4.49
C PHE A 60 -2.50 11.46 -4.61
N ILE A 61 -3.78 11.71 -4.88
CA ILE A 61 -4.81 10.69 -5.03
C ILE A 61 -4.50 9.74 -6.20
N ALA A 62 -4.06 10.27 -7.34
CA ALA A 62 -3.69 9.45 -8.49
C ALA A 62 -2.53 8.49 -8.16
N PHE A 63 -1.48 8.96 -7.50
CA PHE A 63 -0.36 8.12 -7.09
C PHE A 63 -0.71 7.15 -5.97
N PHE A 64 -1.60 7.55 -5.05
CA PHE A 64 -2.16 6.65 -4.05
C PHE A 64 -2.82 5.44 -4.72
N GLU A 65 -3.69 5.65 -5.71
CA GLU A 65 -4.37 4.57 -6.43
C GLU A 65 -3.43 3.72 -7.29
N ILE A 66 -2.43 4.34 -7.92
CA ILE A 66 -1.41 3.61 -8.71
C ILE A 66 -0.56 2.67 -7.84
N GLY A 67 -0.30 3.06 -6.59
CA GLY A 67 0.44 2.25 -5.64
C GLY A 67 -0.48 1.57 -4.63
N VAL A 68 -0.68 2.23 -3.50
CA VAL A 68 -1.33 1.64 -2.32
C VAL A 68 -2.75 1.19 -2.58
N GLY A 69 -3.57 2.01 -3.24
CA GLY A 69 -5.01 1.76 -3.43
C GLY A 69 -5.31 0.47 -4.18
N SER A 70 -4.57 0.19 -5.26
CA SER A 70 -4.78 -1.02 -6.06
C SER A 70 -3.77 -2.14 -5.77
N VAL A 71 -2.50 -1.81 -5.59
CA VAL A 71 -1.40 -2.80 -5.61
C VAL A 71 -1.15 -3.40 -4.23
N LEU A 72 -1.33 -2.65 -3.13
CA LEU A 72 -1.03 -3.15 -1.79
C LEU A 72 -1.94 -4.33 -1.42
N PHE A 73 -3.24 -4.18 -1.62
CA PHE A 73 -4.22 -5.23 -1.30
C PHE A 73 -4.04 -6.46 -2.18
N LEU A 74 -3.77 -6.24 -3.48
CA LEU A 74 -3.44 -7.33 -4.40
C LEU A 74 -2.19 -8.08 -3.95
N TYR A 75 -1.13 -7.35 -3.61
CA TYR A 75 0.11 -7.94 -3.14
C TYR A 75 -0.10 -8.73 -1.85
N ALA A 76 -0.83 -8.19 -0.87
CA ALA A 76 -1.16 -8.88 0.37
C ALA A 76 -1.90 -10.21 0.11
N ALA A 77 -2.85 -10.22 -0.83
CA ALA A 77 -3.57 -11.43 -1.22
C ALA A 77 -2.69 -12.46 -1.97
N GLU A 78 -1.61 -12.02 -2.62
CA GLU A 78 -0.64 -12.91 -3.28
C GLU A 78 0.32 -13.59 -2.29
N ILE A 79 0.68 -12.90 -1.20
CA ILE A 79 1.77 -13.33 -0.31
C ILE A 79 1.33 -13.82 1.08
N MET A 80 0.17 -13.40 1.58
CA MET A 80 -0.28 -13.72 2.94
C MET A 80 -1.24 -14.91 2.97
N THR A 81 -1.25 -15.60 4.11
CA THR A 81 -2.32 -16.56 4.45
C THR A 81 -3.63 -15.82 4.72
N GLU A 82 -4.76 -16.54 4.72
CA GLU A 82 -6.08 -15.98 5.00
C GLU A 82 -6.15 -15.29 6.38
N ILE A 83 -5.53 -15.91 7.39
CA ILE A 83 -5.45 -15.34 8.73
C ILE A 83 -4.54 -14.09 8.72
N GLY A 84 -3.42 -14.15 8.01
CA GLY A 84 -2.48 -13.03 7.88
C GLY A 84 -3.13 -11.79 7.26
N ILE A 85 -3.83 -11.95 6.12
CA ILE A 85 -4.51 -10.84 5.46
C ILE A 85 -5.67 -10.29 6.30
N SER A 86 -6.42 -11.16 7.00
CA SER A 86 -7.51 -10.74 7.90
C SER A 86 -6.99 -9.86 9.04
N MET A 87 -5.92 -10.28 9.72
CA MET A 87 -5.28 -9.49 10.77
C MET A 87 -4.73 -8.16 10.23
N ALA A 88 -4.06 -8.19 9.07
CA ALA A 88 -3.53 -6.99 8.43
C ALA A 88 -4.64 -5.96 8.10
N LEU A 89 -5.78 -6.42 7.59
CA LEU A 89 -6.93 -5.57 7.29
C LEU A 89 -7.55 -4.98 8.56
N VAL A 90 -7.69 -5.77 9.62
CA VAL A 90 -8.19 -5.27 10.92
C VAL A 90 -7.30 -4.14 11.44
N VAL A 91 -5.97 -4.33 11.43
CA VAL A 91 -5.02 -3.29 11.85
C VAL A 91 -5.12 -2.07 10.92
N CYS A 92 -5.15 -2.27 9.61
CA CYS A 92 -5.23 -1.20 8.61
C CYS A 92 -6.47 -0.32 8.82
N TRP A 93 -7.65 -0.91 8.93
CA TRP A 93 -8.89 -0.17 9.11
C TRP A 93 -9.03 0.44 10.50
N SER A 94 -8.51 -0.22 11.54
CA SER A 94 -8.45 0.36 12.90
C SER A 94 -7.59 1.62 12.94
N LEU A 95 -6.40 1.58 12.31
CA LEU A 95 -5.54 2.76 12.19
C LEU A 95 -6.17 3.84 11.33
N THR A 96 -6.87 3.47 10.26
CA THR A 96 -7.60 4.42 9.40
C THR A 96 -8.66 5.18 10.18
N ILE A 97 -9.44 4.48 11.01
CA ILE A 97 -10.44 5.09 11.90
C ILE A 97 -9.76 6.01 12.91
N LEU A 98 -8.71 5.54 13.56
CA LEU A 98 -7.97 6.31 14.56
C LEU A 98 -7.41 7.62 13.99
N ILE A 99 -6.73 7.55 12.85
CA ILE A 99 -6.18 8.72 12.16
C ILE A 99 -7.31 9.67 11.76
N SER A 100 -8.42 9.15 11.24
CA SER A 100 -9.58 9.98 10.84
C SER A 100 -10.16 10.75 12.03
N LEU A 101 -10.25 10.13 13.21
CA LEU A 101 -10.74 10.76 14.43
C LEU A 101 -9.77 11.82 14.97
N ILE A 102 -8.47 11.57 14.88
CA ILE A 102 -7.44 12.45 15.44
C ILE A 102 -7.09 13.60 14.48
N THR A 103 -7.33 13.45 13.17
CA THR A 103 -6.97 14.44 12.13
C THR A 103 -7.49 15.85 12.39
N PRO A 104 -8.77 16.08 12.76
CA PRO A 104 -9.24 17.43 13.08
C PRO A 104 -8.44 18.08 14.21
N ARG A 105 -8.08 17.30 15.25
CA ARG A 105 -7.26 17.79 16.37
C ARG A 105 -5.82 18.08 15.94
N MET A 106 -5.24 17.24 15.08
CA MET A 106 -3.91 17.49 14.50
C MET A 106 -3.87 18.76 13.66
N ILE A 107 -4.92 19.04 12.87
CA ILE A 107 -5.03 20.28 12.10
C ILE A 107 -5.05 21.49 13.04
N LEU A 108 -5.77 21.42 14.17
CA LEU A 108 -5.80 22.51 15.15
C LEU A 108 -4.44 22.76 15.81
N CYS A 109 -3.68 21.70 16.11
CA CYS A 109 -2.39 21.81 16.81
C CYS A 109 -1.22 22.15 15.87
N LEU A 110 -1.17 21.53 14.69
CA LEU A 110 -0.02 21.59 13.76
C LEU A 110 -0.28 22.50 12.55
N GLY A 111 -1.54 22.88 12.32
CA GLY A 111 -1.98 23.48 11.07
C GLY A 111 -1.96 22.48 9.90
N GLN A 112 -2.56 22.86 8.78
CA GLN A 112 -2.58 22.03 7.56
C GLN A 112 -1.16 21.74 7.04
N LYS A 113 -0.27 22.74 7.06
CA LYS A 113 1.14 22.58 6.66
C LYS A 113 1.87 21.52 7.49
N GLY A 114 1.71 21.56 8.81
CA GLY A 114 2.37 20.64 9.72
C GLY A 114 1.86 19.21 9.53
N LEU A 115 0.56 19.07 9.27
CA LEU A 115 -0.06 17.79 8.94
C LEU A 115 0.53 17.18 7.65
N TYR A 116 0.68 17.96 6.58
CA TYR A 116 1.24 17.46 5.32
C TYR A 116 2.70 17.00 5.46
N PHE A 117 3.54 17.77 6.15
CA PHE A 117 4.93 17.38 6.41
C PHE A 117 5.04 16.18 7.34
N MET A 118 4.17 16.07 8.34
CA MET A 118 4.12 14.90 9.23
C MET A 118 3.77 13.63 8.43
N PHE A 119 2.74 13.68 7.58
CA PHE A 119 2.40 12.56 6.72
C PHE A 119 3.47 12.27 5.67
N ALA A 120 4.20 13.28 5.17
CA ALA A 120 5.35 13.06 4.31
C ALA A 120 6.44 12.26 5.03
N GLY A 121 6.73 12.58 6.30
CA GLY A 121 7.65 11.81 7.14
C GLY A 121 7.21 10.34 7.31
N ILE A 122 5.93 10.11 7.62
CA ILE A 122 5.37 8.75 7.72
C ILE A 122 5.45 8.02 6.37
N ASN A 123 5.19 8.72 5.26
CA ASN A 123 5.27 8.16 3.92
C ASN A 123 6.69 7.70 3.58
N ILE A 124 7.74 8.44 3.99
CA ILE A 124 9.14 8.04 3.82
C ILE A 124 9.42 6.72 4.56
N VAL A 125 8.91 6.57 5.80
CA VAL A 125 9.07 5.32 6.56
C VAL A 125 8.42 4.15 5.81
N GLY A 126 7.21 4.35 5.28
CA GLY A 126 6.53 3.35 4.44
C GLY A 126 7.31 3.03 3.16
N TRP A 127 7.87 4.04 2.50
CA TRP A 127 8.69 3.89 1.30
C TRP A 127 9.96 3.07 1.59
N LEU A 128 10.65 3.36 2.69
CA LEU A 128 11.84 2.60 3.13
C LEU A 128 11.47 1.16 3.48
N PHE A 129 10.33 0.95 4.15
CA PHE A 129 9.84 -0.40 4.44
C PHE A 129 9.63 -1.20 3.14
N ILE A 130 9.00 -0.61 2.13
CA ILE A 130 8.82 -1.26 0.83
C ILE A 130 10.16 -1.51 0.14
N LEU A 131 11.10 -0.57 0.22
CA LEU A 131 12.41 -0.73 -0.41
C LEU A 131 13.16 -1.94 0.15
N PHE A 132 13.20 -2.10 1.47
CA PHE A 132 14.03 -3.10 2.14
C PHE A 132 13.33 -4.44 2.38
N PHE A 133 12.03 -4.43 2.74
CA PHE A 133 11.34 -5.64 3.20
C PHE A 133 10.42 -6.26 2.13
N VAL A 134 9.86 -5.46 1.23
CA VAL A 134 8.97 -6.00 0.18
C VAL A 134 9.80 -6.63 -0.93
N LYS A 135 9.48 -7.88 -1.25
CA LYS A 135 10.06 -8.65 -2.36
C LYS A 135 9.11 -8.64 -3.56
N GLU A 136 9.66 -8.66 -4.78
CA GLU A 136 8.86 -8.66 -6.00
C GLU A 136 8.10 -9.98 -6.18
N SER A 137 6.78 -9.89 -6.46
CA SER A 137 5.89 -11.03 -6.72
C SER A 137 5.70 -11.32 -8.21
N LYS A 138 6.04 -10.36 -9.09
CA LYS A 138 5.83 -10.49 -10.54
C LYS A 138 6.53 -11.72 -11.12
N GLY A 139 5.77 -12.54 -11.84
CA GLY A 139 6.28 -13.67 -12.63
C GLY A 139 6.64 -14.91 -11.84
N LYS A 140 6.31 -14.96 -10.54
CA LYS A 140 6.55 -16.11 -9.67
C LYS A 140 5.36 -17.07 -9.65
N SER A 141 5.63 -18.37 -9.50
CA SER A 141 4.60 -19.38 -9.25
C SER A 141 3.99 -19.22 -7.85
N LYS A 142 2.85 -19.88 -7.58
CA LYS A 142 2.22 -19.85 -6.25
C LYS A 142 3.14 -20.44 -5.17
N GLU A 143 3.89 -21.47 -5.52
CA GLU A 143 4.87 -22.13 -4.64
C GLU A 143 6.04 -21.19 -4.35
N GLU A 144 6.58 -20.54 -5.37
CA GLU A 144 7.65 -19.55 -5.23
C GLU A 144 7.22 -18.33 -4.41
N LEU A 145 5.95 -17.93 -4.50
CA LEU A 145 5.39 -16.84 -3.69
C LEU A 145 5.35 -17.21 -2.21
N LYS A 146 4.94 -18.44 -1.85
CA LYS A 146 4.93 -18.91 -0.46
C LYS A 146 6.34 -18.93 0.14
N MET A 147 7.34 -19.32 -0.65
CA MET A 147 8.74 -19.35 -0.23
C MET A 147 9.40 -17.96 -0.13
N LEU A 148 8.73 -16.86 -0.51
CA LEU A 148 9.31 -15.52 -0.42
C LEU A 148 9.63 -15.12 1.03
N TYR A 149 8.78 -15.53 1.97
CA TYR A 149 8.87 -15.13 3.37
C TYR A 149 8.89 -16.31 4.35
N SER A 150 8.71 -17.55 3.88
CA SER A 150 8.85 -18.75 4.71
C SER A 150 10.27 -19.32 4.65
N SER A 151 10.69 -20.00 5.72
CA SER A 151 11.91 -20.81 5.69
C SER A 151 11.65 -22.10 4.90
N GLU A 152 12.68 -22.62 4.24
CA GLU A 152 12.56 -23.87 3.45
C GLU A 152 12.12 -25.07 4.32
N VAL A 153 12.39 -25.02 5.62
CA VAL A 153 11.97 -26.01 6.61
C VAL A 153 10.46 -25.93 6.86
N GLU A 154 9.94 -24.73 7.16
CA GLU A 154 8.50 -24.48 7.38
C GLU A 154 7.66 -24.96 6.18
N TYR A 155 8.13 -24.64 4.97
CA TYR A 155 7.44 -25.01 3.73
C TYR A 155 7.36 -26.53 3.53
N LYS A 156 8.44 -27.27 3.84
CA LYS A 156 8.45 -28.74 3.74
C LYS A 156 7.52 -29.39 4.76
N TYR A 157 7.35 -28.79 5.95
CA TYR A 157 6.39 -29.25 6.94
C TYR A 157 4.93 -29.02 6.47
N GLU A 158 4.58 -27.82 6.03
CA GLU A 158 3.23 -27.51 5.52
C GLU A 158 2.84 -28.41 4.34
N MET A 159 3.78 -28.66 3.41
CA MET A 159 3.52 -29.53 2.26
C MET A 159 3.35 -31.00 2.66
N LYS A 160 4.02 -31.45 3.72
CA LYS A 160 3.86 -32.79 4.27
C LYS A 160 2.50 -32.95 4.94
N GLU A 161 2.07 -32.00 5.75
CA GLU A 161 0.72 -32.01 6.35
C GLU A 161 -0.38 -32.00 5.29
N MET A 162 -0.24 -31.18 4.23
CA MET A 162 -1.22 -31.11 3.12
C MET A 162 -1.26 -32.41 2.29
N SER A 163 -0.14 -33.12 2.20
CA SER A 163 -0.07 -34.45 1.57
C SER A 163 -0.70 -35.53 2.45
N ASP A 164 -0.49 -35.44 3.76
CA ASP A 164 -1.03 -36.37 4.75
C ASP A 164 -2.56 -36.17 4.94
N GLU A 165 -3.09 -34.95 4.79
CA GLU A 165 -4.55 -34.68 4.79
C GLU A 165 -5.27 -35.18 3.52
N LYS A 166 -4.58 -35.20 2.37
CA LYS A 166 -5.15 -35.71 1.10
C LYS A 166 -5.20 -37.24 1.03
N HIS A 167 -4.50 -37.94 1.91
CA HIS A 167 -4.60 -39.38 2.11
C HIS A 167 -4.99 -39.63 3.56
N PRO A 168 -6.28 -39.41 3.93
CA PRO A 168 -6.76 -39.88 5.22
C PRO A 168 -6.41 -41.37 5.27
N LYS A 169 -5.63 -41.76 6.29
CA LYS A 169 -5.28 -43.16 6.51
C LYS A 169 -6.59 -43.94 6.56
N ASP A 170 -6.87 -44.66 5.48
CA ASP A 170 -7.91 -45.68 5.44
C ASP A 170 -7.51 -46.72 6.51
N TYR A 171 -8.11 -46.59 7.69
CA TYR A 171 -8.11 -47.61 8.73
C TYR A 171 -9.37 -48.46 8.59
#